data_AF-A0A9N8PUL7-F1
#
_entry.id   AF-A0A9N8PUL7-F1
#
_cell.length_a   1.000
_cell.length_b   1.000
_cell.length_c   1.000
_cell.angle_alpha   90.00
_cell.angle_beta   90.00
_cell.angle_gamma   90.00
#
_symmetry.space_group_name_H-M   'P 1'
#
loop_
_entity.id
_entity.type
_entity.pdbx_description
1 polymer ?
#
loop_
_entity_poly.entity_id
_entity_poly.type
_entity_poly.pdbx_seq_one_letter_code
_entity_poly.pdbx_strand_id
1 'polypeptide(L)'
;MSESTTGTGVVYQDLHPVNHPAVQQDTRDARTATATDAAQNLTEEPTASHALAQADIDEKGVAQLAHNADVKDLGWNEPSSKIPAPLVGGMDNEELWVLVRRFNKVSP
;
A
#
# COMPACT_ATOMS: atom_id res chain seq x y z
N MET A 1 -38.53 33.69 -12.77
CA MET A 1 -38.14 32.29 -13.09
C MET A 1 -36.61 32.31 -13.11
N SER A 2 -35.92 32.07 -11.99
CA SER A 2 -35.41 30.75 -11.53
C SER A 2 -34.72 30.02 -12.69
N GLU A 3 -33.42 29.71 -12.65
CA GLU A 3 -32.84 28.67 -11.79
C GLU A 3 -31.41 28.99 -11.29
N SER A 4 -31.12 28.44 -10.10
CA SER A 4 -29.83 28.44 -9.41
C SER A 4 -28.97 27.28 -9.90
N THR A 5 -27.67 27.49 -10.11
CA THR A 5 -26.68 26.40 -10.03
C THR A 5 -25.43 26.88 -9.31
N THR A 6 -25.46 26.65 -8.00
CA THR A 6 -24.34 26.76 -7.07
C THR A 6 -23.29 25.68 -7.41
N GLY A 7 -22.23 26.08 -8.11
CA GLY A 7 -20.99 25.32 -8.20
C GLY A 7 -19.94 25.96 -7.32
N THR A 8 -20.01 25.73 -6.00
CA THR A 8 -19.01 26.23 -5.05
C THR A 8 -17.70 25.48 -5.29
N GLY A 9 -16.85 26.03 -6.14
CA GLY A 9 -15.46 25.61 -6.26
C GLY A 9 -14.72 25.95 -4.97
N VAL A 10 -14.12 24.95 -4.33
CA VAL A 10 -13.24 25.19 -3.18
C VAL A 10 -11.99 25.92 -3.65
N VAL A 11 -11.81 27.15 -3.17
CA VAL A 11 -10.63 27.97 -3.44
C VAL A 11 -9.49 27.41 -2.60
N TYR A 12 -8.29 27.27 -3.18
CA TYR A 12 -7.11 26.66 -2.53
C TYR A 12 -6.72 27.33 -1.18
N GLN A 13 -7.23 28.53 -0.94
CA GLN A 13 -7.06 29.32 0.29
C GLN A 13 -7.92 28.84 1.46
N ASP A 14 -8.91 27.95 1.24
CA ASP A 14 -9.75 27.36 2.31
C ASP A 14 -9.20 26.03 2.85
N LEU A 15 -8.08 25.54 2.33
CA LEU A 15 -7.41 24.31 2.77
C LEU A 15 -6.48 24.53 3.98
N HIS A 16 -6.61 25.65 4.67
CA HIS A 16 -5.88 25.85 5.91
C HIS A 16 -6.51 25.00 7.02
N PRO A 17 -5.69 24.31 7.85
CA PRO A 17 -6.20 23.60 9.01
C PRO A 17 -7.00 24.57 9.87
N VAL A 18 -8.31 24.36 9.97
CA VAL A 18 -9.16 25.11 10.89
C VAL A 18 -8.71 24.73 12.30
N ASN A 19 -7.97 25.61 12.95
CA ASN A 19 -7.69 25.52 14.38
C ASN A 19 -9.02 25.68 15.14
N HIS A 20 -9.72 24.56 15.36
CA HIS A 20 -10.83 24.53 16.30
C HIS A 20 -10.28 24.62 17.73
N PRO A 21 -10.82 25.52 18.58
CA PRO A 21 -10.45 25.53 19.99
C PRO A 21 -10.95 24.23 20.64
N ALA A 22 -10.04 23.56 21.33
CA ALA A 22 -10.22 22.24 21.91
C ALA A 22 -11.43 22.16 22.86
N VAL A 23 -12.50 21.49 22.42
CA VAL A 23 -13.51 20.94 23.34
C VAL A 23 -12.95 19.61 23.85
N GLN A 24 -12.43 19.65 25.08
CA GLN A 24 -11.95 18.46 25.79
C GLN A 24 -13.16 17.61 26.19
N GLN A 25 -13.40 16.50 25.48
CA GLN A 25 -14.22 15.42 25.99
C GLN A 25 -13.33 14.44 26.74
N ASP A 26 -13.42 14.51 28.06
CA ASP A 26 -12.94 13.49 28.98
C ASP A 26 -13.71 12.19 28.74
N THR A 27 -13.01 11.12 28.33
CA THR A 27 -13.19 9.76 28.87
C THR A 27 -12.18 8.76 28.27
N ARG A 28 -11.27 8.33 29.14
CA ARG A 28 -10.74 6.96 29.32
C ARG A 28 -9.87 6.32 28.21
N ASP A 29 -8.60 6.22 28.58
CA ASP A 29 -7.71 5.07 28.46
C ASP A 29 -7.10 4.71 27.08
N ALA A 30 -5.83 5.11 26.97
CA ALA A 30 -4.72 4.45 26.28
C ALA A 30 -4.75 4.37 24.74
N ARG A 31 -4.33 5.46 24.08
CA ARG A 31 -3.07 5.52 23.31
C ARG A 31 -2.78 6.98 22.99
N THR A 32 -1.90 7.61 23.77
CA THR A 32 -1.38 8.94 23.45
C THR A 32 -0.47 8.83 22.23
N ALA A 33 -1.04 8.92 21.04
CA ALA A 33 -0.29 9.27 19.84
C ALA A 33 0.00 10.77 19.92
N THR A 34 1.07 11.12 20.63
CA THR A 34 1.61 12.48 20.59
C THR A 34 2.03 12.77 19.16
N ALA A 35 1.60 13.91 18.62
CA ALA A 35 1.90 14.43 17.27
C ALA A 35 3.40 14.75 17.04
N THR A 36 4.29 14.03 17.72
CA THR A 36 5.73 13.96 17.49
C THR A 36 6.09 12.79 16.57
N ASP A 37 5.18 11.81 16.36
CA ASP A 37 5.43 10.67 15.45
C ASP A 37 5.41 11.02 13.96
N ALA A 38 4.91 12.21 13.59
CA ALA A 38 4.90 12.64 12.19
C ALA A 38 6.24 13.23 11.71
N ALA A 39 7.21 13.42 12.61
CA ALA A 39 8.47 14.12 12.33
C ALA A 39 9.73 13.24 12.48
N GLN A 40 9.61 11.92 12.40
CA GLN A 40 10.75 11.01 12.57
C GLN A 40 11.57 10.74 11.29
N ASN A 41 11.33 11.43 10.18
CA ASN A 41 12.08 11.21 8.93
C ASN A 41 13.20 12.26 8.70
N LEU A 42 13.93 12.62 9.76
CA LEU A 42 15.09 13.54 9.67
C LEU A 42 16.43 12.81 9.61
N THR A 43 16.38 11.47 9.60
CA THR A 43 17.51 10.56 9.46
C THR A 43 17.23 9.69 8.25
N GLU A 44 18.18 9.57 7.32
CA GLU A 44 18.14 8.69 6.13
C GLU A 44 18.15 7.18 6.49
N GLU A 45 17.64 6.82 7.67
CA GLU A 45 17.52 5.44 8.10
C GLU A 45 16.29 4.81 7.43
N PRO A 46 16.40 3.56 6.98
CA PRO A 46 15.26 2.81 6.48
C PRO A 46 14.10 2.86 7.47
N THR A 47 12.93 3.27 7.01
CA THR A 47 11.71 3.12 7.81
C THR A 47 11.55 1.66 8.23
N ALA A 48 10.91 1.39 9.37
CA ALA A 48 10.69 0.01 9.84
C ALA A 48 10.03 -0.88 8.76
N SER A 49 9.10 -0.33 7.98
CA SER A 49 8.49 -1.01 6.83
C SER A 49 9.50 -1.36 5.73
N HIS A 50 10.51 -0.52 5.51
CA HIS A 50 11.58 -0.78 4.55
C HIS A 50 12.48 -1.92 5.01
N ALA A 51 12.87 -1.93 6.29
CA ALA A 51 13.67 -3.01 6.87
C ALA A 51 12.95 -4.37 6.79
N LEU A 52 11.63 -4.38 7.05
CA LEU A 52 10.81 -5.59 6.91
C LEU A 52 10.70 -6.06 5.45
N ALA A 53 10.62 -5.14 4.49
CA ALA A 53 10.56 -5.49 3.07
C ALA A 53 11.87 -6.07 2.53
N GLN A 54 13.01 -5.71 3.14
CA GLN A 54 14.34 -6.24 2.79
C GLN A 54 14.72 -7.51 3.58
N ALA A 55 13.95 -7.87 4.61
CA ALA A 55 14.23 -9.04 5.41
C ALA A 55 14.17 -10.31 4.56
N ASP A 56 15.08 -11.24 4.84
CA ASP A 56 15.08 -12.53 4.14
C ASP A 56 13.90 -13.37 4.62
N ILE A 57 13.15 -13.96 3.68
CA ILE A 57 11.99 -14.80 3.96
C ILE A 57 12.42 -16.24 3.72
N ASP A 58 12.18 -17.12 4.71
CA ASP A 58 12.61 -18.53 4.69
C ASP A 58 12.01 -19.32 3.51
N GLU A 59 10.72 -19.11 3.25
CA GLU A 59 10.03 -19.72 2.11
C GLU A 59 10.04 -18.73 0.93
N LYS A 60 10.80 -19.06 -0.12
CA LYS A 60 10.87 -18.27 -1.35
C LYS A 60 10.19 -18.98 -2.51
N GLY A 61 9.40 -18.22 -3.26
CA GLY A 61 8.89 -18.61 -4.56
C GLY A 61 9.89 -18.32 -5.68
N VAL A 62 9.65 -18.88 -6.86
CA VAL A 62 10.60 -18.82 -8.00
C VAL A 62 10.90 -17.38 -8.47
N ALA A 63 9.98 -16.45 -8.23
CA ALA A 63 10.15 -15.03 -8.54
C ALA A 63 11.06 -14.29 -7.53
N GLN A 64 11.25 -14.84 -6.33
CA GLN A 64 12.07 -14.24 -5.25
C GLN A 64 13.50 -14.79 -5.22
N LEU A 65 13.81 -15.77 -6.08
CA LEU A 65 15.15 -16.33 -6.21
C LEU A 65 16.03 -15.41 -7.06
N ALA A 66 17.27 -15.21 -6.64
CA ALA A 66 18.24 -14.44 -7.41
C ALA A 66 18.42 -15.01 -8.82
N HIS A 67 18.46 -14.13 -9.82
CA HIS A 67 18.69 -14.48 -11.21
C HIS A 67 19.71 -13.53 -11.84
N ASN A 68 20.47 -14.03 -12.81
CA ASN A 68 21.59 -13.30 -13.41
C ASN A 68 21.17 -12.24 -14.44
N ALA A 69 19.89 -12.18 -14.79
CA ALA A 69 19.34 -11.24 -15.75
C ALA A 69 18.55 -10.15 -15.02
N ASP A 70 18.29 -9.02 -15.67
CA ASP A 70 17.40 -8.00 -15.08
C ASP A 70 15.95 -8.52 -14.99
N VAL A 71 15.55 -9.33 -15.97
CA VAL A 71 14.20 -9.91 -16.07
C VAL A 71 14.32 -11.42 -16.27
N LYS A 72 13.56 -12.19 -15.48
CA LYS A 72 13.43 -13.65 -15.59
C LYS A 72 12.07 -13.98 -16.19
N ASP A 73 12.07 -14.79 -17.25
CA ASP A 73 10.83 -15.38 -17.75
C ASP A 73 10.35 -16.48 -16.80
N LEU A 74 9.11 -16.34 -16.33
CA LEU A 74 8.45 -17.26 -15.41
C LEU A 74 7.39 -18.12 -16.13
N GLY A 75 7.24 -17.99 -17.45
CA GLY A 75 6.25 -18.71 -18.23
C GLY A 75 4.84 -18.14 -18.10
N TRP A 76 4.69 -16.85 -17.81
CA TRP A 76 3.38 -16.22 -17.55
C TRP A 76 2.36 -16.35 -18.70
N ASN A 77 2.85 -16.54 -19.94
CA ASN A 77 2.04 -16.75 -21.13
C ASN A 77 1.89 -18.23 -21.52
N GLU A 78 2.50 -19.15 -20.76
CA GLU A 78 2.46 -20.59 -21.00
C GLU A 78 1.28 -21.24 -20.25
N PRO A 79 0.91 -22.49 -20.59
CA PRO A 79 -0.08 -23.25 -19.82
C PRO A 79 0.33 -23.34 -18.35
N SER A 80 -0.65 -23.37 -17.44
CA SER A 80 -0.40 -23.43 -15.99
C SER A 80 0.50 -24.58 -15.55
N SER A 81 0.50 -25.70 -16.29
CA SER A 81 1.38 -26.85 -16.05
C SER A 81 2.87 -26.57 -16.26
N LYS A 82 3.22 -25.50 -16.99
CA LYS A 82 4.60 -25.07 -17.23
C LYS A 82 5.02 -23.90 -16.33
N ILE A 83 4.09 -23.32 -15.58
CA ILE A 83 4.37 -22.23 -14.64
C ILE A 83 4.88 -22.86 -13.34
N PRO A 84 6.06 -22.45 -12.83
CA PRO A 84 6.55 -22.95 -11.56
C PRO A 84 5.60 -22.63 -10.40
N ALA A 85 5.47 -23.55 -9.44
CA ALA A 85 4.70 -23.35 -8.23
C ALA A 85 5.58 -23.66 -7.00
N PRO A 86 5.66 -22.76 -5.99
CA PRO A 86 5.01 -21.45 -5.92
C PRO A 86 5.82 -20.33 -6.60
N LEU A 87 5.14 -19.34 -7.18
CA LEU A 87 5.80 -18.14 -7.71
C LEU A 87 6.26 -17.19 -6.61
N VAL A 88 5.46 -17.05 -5.55
CA VAL A 88 5.74 -16.24 -4.35
C VAL A 88 5.69 -17.16 -3.14
N GLY A 89 6.68 -17.07 -2.25
CA GLY A 89 6.73 -17.92 -1.06
C GLY A 89 5.57 -17.66 -0.10
N GLY A 90 5.12 -18.71 0.57
CA GLY A 90 3.98 -18.65 1.49
C GLY A 90 2.60 -18.47 0.83
N MET A 91 2.49 -18.55 -0.51
CA MET A 91 1.23 -18.43 -1.25
C MET A 91 1.21 -19.40 -2.44
N ASP A 92 0.09 -20.07 -2.67
CA ASP A 92 -0.07 -20.88 -3.88
C ASP A 92 -0.36 -20.02 -5.11
N ASN A 93 -0.25 -20.59 -6.31
CA ASN A 93 -0.46 -19.82 -7.53
C ASN A 93 -1.94 -19.44 -7.68
N GLU A 94 -2.87 -20.28 -7.24
CA GLU A 94 -4.32 -20.05 -7.29
C GLU A 94 -4.77 -18.82 -6.48
N GLU A 95 -4.24 -18.66 -5.27
CA GLU A 95 -4.40 -17.50 -4.39
C GLU A 95 -3.82 -16.24 -5.05
N LEU A 96 -2.61 -16.35 -5.61
CA LEU A 96 -2.01 -15.26 -6.38
C LEU A 96 -2.91 -14.85 -7.55
N TRP A 97 -3.47 -15.81 -8.30
CA TRP A 97 -4.37 -15.54 -9.41
C TRP A 97 -5.66 -14.85 -8.96
N VAL A 98 -6.18 -15.15 -7.78
CA VAL A 98 -7.32 -14.44 -7.20
C VAL A 98 -6.98 -12.98 -6.96
N LEU A 99 -5.80 -12.68 -6.40
CA LEU A 99 -5.35 -11.31 -6.16
C LEU A 99 -5.18 -10.54 -7.47
N VAL A 100 -4.46 -11.10 -8.43
CA VAL A 100 -4.25 -10.49 -9.76
C VAL A 100 -5.60 -10.13 -10.40
N ARG A 101 -6.58 -11.04 -10.37
CA ARG A 101 -7.93 -10.78 -10.91
C ARG A 101 -8.72 -9.72 -10.15
N ARG A 102 -8.46 -9.52 -8.86
CA ARG A 102 -9.10 -8.47 -8.06
C ARG A 102 -8.54 -7.09 -8.39
N PHE A 103 -7.23 -6.99 -8.56
CA PHE A 103 -6.55 -5.72 -8.84
C PHE A 103 -6.58 -5.33 -10.32
N ASN A 104 -6.63 -6.29 -11.25
CA ASN A 104 -6.70 -6.02 -12.70
C ASN A 104 -8.11 -5.68 -13.21
N LYS A 105 -9.01 -5.21 -12.34
CA LYS A 105 -10.30 -4.69 -12.80
C LYS A 105 -10.09 -3.27 -13.31
N VAL A 106 -10.21 -3.10 -14.63
CA VAL A 106 -10.36 -1.76 -15.21
C VAL A 106 -11.66 -1.19 -14.66
N SER A 107 -11.55 -0.17 -13.80
CA SER A 107 -12.72 0.55 -13.32
C SER A 107 -13.44 1.15 -14.54
N PRO A 108 -14.75 0.94 -14.71
CA PRO A 108 -15.51 1.47 -15.84
C PRO A 108 -15.51 3.00 -15.86
#